data_AF-A0A7W0L0T5-F1
#
_entry.id   AF-A0A7W0L0T5-F1
#
_cell.length_a   1.000
_cell.length_b   1.000
_cell.length_c   1.000
_cell.angle_alpha   90.00
_cell.angle_beta   90.00
_cell.angle_gamma   90.00
#
_symmetry.space_group_name_H-M   'P 1'
#
loop_
_entity.id
_entity.type
_entity.pdbx_description
1 polymer ?
#
loop_
_entity_poly.entity_id
_entity_poly.type
_entity_poly.pdbx_seq_one_letter_code
_entity_poly.pdbx_strand_id
1 'polypeptide(L)'
;EIFDWLEVVDFGDADCPHGQTEVSHANIKARVHEIARRGIVPVILGGDHSITWPAATAVADVHGYGSVGIVHFDAHADTADIVDGNLASHGTPMRRLIESGAVPGTHFVQVGLRGYWPPQDTFEWMLEQGMRWHTMQEIWERGFKDVMADAVREALAAAEHLYVSVDIDVLDPAFAPGTGTPEPGGIPSSDLLRMVRQLCREHDVVGVDVVEVSPPYDSSELTVNAAHRVVFEALAGMAARRRDAAGETGGPPSR
;
A
#
# COMPACT_ATOMS: atom_id res chain seq x y z
N GLU A 1 -11.18 21.61 6.71
CA GLU A 1 -9.86 21.32 6.11
C GLU A 1 -9.26 20.06 6.74
N ILE A 2 -8.26 19.41 6.12
CA ILE A 2 -7.63 18.17 6.63
C ILE A 2 -7.13 18.35 8.06
N PHE A 3 -6.41 19.46 8.30
CA PHE A 3 -5.73 19.75 9.57
C PHE A 3 -6.65 20.28 10.68
N ASP A 4 -7.94 20.50 10.39
CA ASP A 4 -8.93 20.76 11.45
C ASP A 4 -9.29 19.47 12.21
N TRP A 5 -9.01 18.30 11.60
CA TRP A 5 -9.41 16.98 12.10
C TRP A 5 -8.22 16.05 12.39
N LEU A 6 -7.04 16.37 11.85
CA LEU A 6 -5.82 15.59 12.00
C LEU A 6 -4.67 16.48 12.49
N GLU A 7 -3.95 15.97 13.47
CA GLU A 7 -2.60 16.44 13.79
C GLU A 7 -1.60 15.59 13.01
N VAL A 8 -0.73 16.24 12.25
CA VAL A 8 0.28 15.57 11.43
C VAL A 8 1.65 16.04 11.87
N VAL A 9 2.57 15.08 12.02
CA VAL A 9 3.95 15.31 12.43
C VAL A 9 4.87 14.58 11.46
N ASP A 10 5.91 15.27 11.00
CA ASP A 10 7.03 14.64 10.32
C ASP A 10 7.92 13.95 11.37
N PHE A 11 8.00 12.62 11.30
CA PHE A 11 8.75 11.81 12.25
C PHE A 11 10.21 11.56 11.82
N GLY A 12 10.62 12.16 10.69
CA GLY A 12 11.91 11.95 10.04
C GLY A 12 12.08 10.56 9.47
N ASP A 13 13.28 10.30 8.96
CA ASP A 13 13.58 9.07 8.23
C ASP A 13 14.04 7.93 9.14
N ALA A 14 13.82 6.69 8.68
CA ALA A 14 14.57 5.54 9.15
C ALA A 14 15.97 5.55 8.51
N ASP A 15 17.01 5.28 9.29
CA ASP A 15 18.37 5.17 8.75
C ASP A 15 18.51 3.89 7.92
N CYS A 16 18.90 4.03 6.66
CA CYS A 16 19.02 2.92 5.70
C CYS A 16 20.42 2.89 5.09
N PRO A 17 21.43 2.33 5.79
CA PRO A 17 22.80 2.32 5.31
C PRO A 17 22.95 1.54 4.00
N HIS A 18 23.66 2.13 3.03
CA HIS A 18 23.84 1.52 1.71
C HIS A 18 24.43 0.11 1.79
N GLY A 19 23.80 -0.83 1.08
CA GLY A 19 24.24 -2.23 1.02
C GLY A 19 23.97 -3.06 2.28
N GLN A 20 23.29 -2.51 3.29
CA GLN A 20 22.97 -3.21 4.54
C GLN A 20 21.46 -3.40 4.71
N THR A 21 20.84 -4.17 3.80
CA THR A 21 19.38 -4.40 3.77
C THR A 21 18.81 -4.85 5.11
N GLU A 22 19.45 -5.80 5.80
CA GLU A 22 18.99 -6.28 7.10
C GLU A 22 18.95 -5.17 8.17
N VAL A 23 19.98 -4.30 8.18
CA VAL A 23 20.05 -3.16 9.11
C VAL A 23 18.97 -2.14 8.76
N SER A 24 18.80 -1.83 7.48
CA SER A 24 17.74 -0.94 7.00
C SER A 24 16.36 -1.45 7.39
N HIS A 25 16.07 -2.74 7.17
CA HIS A 25 14.79 -3.34 7.55
C HIS A 25 14.54 -3.29 9.06
N ALA A 26 15.57 -3.56 9.87
CA ALA A 26 15.47 -3.45 11.33
C ALA A 26 15.18 -2.00 11.77
N ASN A 27 15.84 -1.02 11.15
CA ASN A 27 15.64 0.41 11.44
C ASN A 27 14.25 0.89 11.03
N ILE A 28 13.76 0.48 9.85
CA ILE A 28 12.39 0.76 9.38
C ILE A 28 11.38 0.18 10.36
N LYS A 29 11.52 -1.11 10.70
CA LYS A 29 10.63 -1.78 11.65
C LYS A 29 10.59 -1.05 12.99
N ALA A 30 11.76 -0.69 13.54
CA ALA A 30 11.86 0.02 14.81
C ALA A 30 11.18 1.40 14.78
N ARG A 31 11.37 2.17 13.70
CA ARG A 31 10.77 3.49 13.51
C ARG A 31 9.25 3.41 13.38
N VAL A 32 8.75 2.53 12.51
CA VAL A 32 7.30 2.36 12.30
C VAL A 32 6.63 1.85 13.57
N HIS A 33 7.25 0.91 14.29
CA HIS A 33 6.73 0.41 15.56
C HIS A 33 6.68 1.51 16.62
N GLU A 34 7.68 2.41 16.66
CA GLU A 34 7.65 3.56 17.57
C GLU A 34 6.46 4.48 17.33
N ILE A 35 6.10 4.71 16.06
CA ILE A 35 4.96 5.54 15.66
C ILE A 35 3.65 4.82 16.01
N ALA A 36 3.48 3.58 15.52
CA ALA A 36 2.26 2.79 15.68
C ALA A 36 1.90 2.57 17.16
N ARG A 37 2.87 2.23 18.02
CA ARG A 37 2.61 1.99 19.47
C ARG A 37 2.11 3.22 20.23
N ARG A 38 2.25 4.42 19.65
CA ARG A 38 1.71 5.68 20.22
C ARG A 38 0.27 5.94 19.78
N GLY A 39 -0.34 5.04 19.01
CA GLY A 39 -1.66 5.24 18.40
C GLY A 39 -1.65 6.24 17.24
N ILE A 40 -0.48 6.49 16.65
CA ILE A 40 -0.32 7.33 15.46
C ILE A 40 -0.32 6.42 14.24
N VAL A 41 -1.13 6.75 13.23
CA VAL A 41 -1.14 6.03 11.95
C VAL A 41 0.13 6.41 11.17
N PRO A 42 1.06 5.47 10.92
CA PRO A 42 2.23 5.75 10.11
C PRO A 42 1.84 5.91 8.63
N VAL A 43 2.32 7.00 8.02
CA VAL A 43 2.33 7.18 6.56
C VAL A 43 3.78 7.15 6.13
N ILE A 44 4.19 6.06 5.48
CA ILE A 44 5.58 5.79 5.11
C ILE A 44 5.81 6.16 3.65
N LEU A 45 6.92 6.86 3.38
CA LEU A 45 7.31 7.25 2.04
C LEU A 45 8.61 6.52 1.65
N GLY A 46 8.49 5.68 0.62
CA GLY A 46 9.59 5.38 -0.28
C GLY A 46 10.53 4.26 0.13
N GLY A 47 11.64 4.25 -0.60
CA GLY A 47 12.33 3.02 -0.96
C GLY A 47 11.63 2.30 -2.10
N ASP A 48 12.24 1.20 -2.50
CA ASP A 48 11.56 0.15 -3.25
C ASP A 48 10.55 -0.60 -2.36
N HIS A 49 9.77 -1.51 -2.93
CA HIS A 49 8.71 -2.20 -2.20
C HIS A 49 9.20 -3.10 -1.04
N SER A 50 10.51 -3.36 -0.91
CA SER A 50 11.04 -4.19 0.18
C SER A 50 10.71 -3.64 1.58
N ILE A 51 10.47 -2.33 1.70
CA ILE A 51 10.22 -1.64 2.96
C ILE A 51 8.84 -1.96 3.57
N THR A 52 7.88 -2.43 2.77
CA THR A 52 6.54 -2.79 3.25
C THR A 52 6.59 -3.97 4.20
N TRP A 53 7.53 -4.92 3.99
CA TRP A 53 7.70 -6.06 4.90
C TRP A 53 7.99 -5.62 6.35
N PRO A 54 9.06 -4.86 6.66
CA PRO A 54 9.29 -4.40 8.03
C PRO A 54 8.23 -3.40 8.52
N ALA A 55 7.67 -2.55 7.64
CA ALA A 55 6.66 -1.55 8.02
C ALA A 55 5.32 -2.19 8.43
N ALA A 56 4.74 -3.05 7.60
CA ALA A 56 3.51 -3.75 7.91
C ALA A 56 3.67 -4.72 9.09
N THR A 57 4.84 -5.37 9.22
CA THR A 57 5.14 -6.20 10.41
C THR A 57 5.13 -5.35 11.69
N ALA A 58 5.70 -4.15 11.68
CA ALA A 58 5.69 -3.26 12.83
C ALA A 58 4.27 -2.80 13.24
N VAL A 59 3.39 -2.58 12.26
CA VAL A 59 1.98 -2.28 12.53
C VAL A 59 1.27 -3.50 13.11
N ALA A 60 1.51 -4.70 12.56
CA ALA A 60 0.97 -5.95 13.08
C ALA A 60 1.48 -6.29 14.50
N ASP A 61 2.72 -5.93 14.86
CA ASP A 61 3.26 -6.06 16.22
C ASP A 61 2.40 -5.29 17.25
N VAL A 62 1.79 -4.18 16.86
CA VAL A 62 0.98 -3.30 17.73
C VAL A 62 -0.48 -3.72 17.75
N HIS A 63 -1.06 -4.01 16.59
CA HIS A 63 -2.48 -4.34 16.44
C HIS A 63 -2.80 -5.82 16.67
N GLY A 64 -1.80 -6.70 16.53
CA GLY A 64 -1.91 -8.14 16.65
C GLY A 64 -1.78 -8.84 15.30
N TYR A 65 -1.00 -9.92 15.27
CA TYR A 65 -0.79 -10.71 14.05
C TYR A 65 -2.12 -11.30 13.57
N GLY A 66 -2.41 -11.14 12.28
CA GLY A 66 -3.68 -11.56 11.69
C GLY A 66 -4.84 -10.60 11.88
N SER A 67 -4.71 -9.51 12.65
CA SER A 67 -5.77 -8.50 12.79
C SER A 67 -5.78 -7.44 11.68
N VAL A 68 -4.68 -7.34 10.93
CA VAL A 68 -4.49 -6.34 9.86
C VAL A 68 -4.66 -7.03 8.51
N GLY A 69 -5.54 -6.50 7.67
CA GLY A 69 -5.65 -6.86 6.26
C GLY A 69 -4.94 -5.84 5.38
N ILE A 70 -4.47 -6.27 4.21
CA ILE A 70 -3.78 -5.40 3.25
C ILE A 70 -4.57 -5.32 1.95
N VAL A 71 -4.79 -4.08 1.51
CA VAL A 71 -5.09 -3.76 0.11
C VAL A 71 -3.80 -3.23 -0.51
N HIS A 72 -3.27 -4.00 -1.46
CA HIS A 72 -2.00 -3.76 -2.13
C HIS A 72 -2.25 -3.34 -3.58
N PHE A 73 -1.97 -2.09 -3.90
CA PHE A 73 -2.04 -1.57 -5.25
C PHE A 73 -0.68 -1.71 -5.92
N ASP A 74 -0.59 -2.55 -6.94
CA ASP A 74 0.68 -2.89 -7.58
C ASP A 74 0.45 -3.46 -8.99
N ALA A 75 1.40 -3.24 -9.91
CA ALA A 75 1.47 -3.98 -11.16
C ALA A 75 1.95 -5.43 -10.95
N HIS A 76 2.74 -5.67 -9.91
CA HIS A 76 3.48 -6.90 -9.61
C HIS A 76 2.95 -7.63 -8.38
N ALA A 77 3.31 -8.91 -8.30
CA ALA A 77 2.86 -9.76 -7.21
C ALA A 77 3.69 -9.62 -5.93
N ASP A 78 4.98 -9.31 -6.04
CA ASP A 78 5.90 -9.14 -4.91
C ASP A 78 5.94 -10.31 -3.91
N THR A 79 5.64 -11.51 -4.42
CA THR A 79 5.55 -12.78 -3.69
C THR A 79 6.59 -13.82 -4.12
N ALA A 80 7.67 -13.38 -4.80
CA ALA A 80 8.77 -14.27 -5.12
C ALA A 80 9.38 -14.87 -3.83
N ASP A 81 9.84 -16.12 -3.90
CA ASP A 81 10.67 -16.66 -2.81
C ASP A 81 12.07 -16.07 -2.83
N ILE A 82 12.62 -15.79 -3.99
CA ILE A 82 13.98 -15.30 -4.15
C ILE A 82 14.09 -14.60 -5.48
N VAL A 83 14.81 -13.48 -5.52
CA VAL A 83 15.10 -12.75 -6.76
C VAL A 83 16.61 -12.60 -6.86
N ASP A 84 17.21 -13.19 -7.88
CA ASP A 84 18.66 -13.13 -8.15
C ASP A 84 19.56 -13.43 -6.94
N GLY A 85 19.14 -14.37 -6.08
CA GLY A 85 19.86 -14.75 -4.87
C GLY A 85 19.54 -13.90 -3.63
N ASN A 86 18.67 -12.90 -3.73
CA ASN A 86 18.24 -12.03 -2.64
C ASN A 86 16.87 -12.46 -2.08
N LEU A 87 16.82 -12.71 -0.77
CA LEU A 87 15.61 -13.10 -0.03
C LEU A 87 14.80 -11.91 0.51
N ALA A 88 15.35 -10.70 0.41
CA ALA A 88 14.78 -9.44 0.86
C ALA A 88 14.94 -8.39 -0.26
N SER A 89 14.44 -8.71 -1.45
CA SER A 89 14.32 -7.77 -2.57
C SER A 89 12.92 -7.18 -2.62
N HIS A 90 12.73 -6.15 -3.44
CA HIS A 90 11.43 -5.54 -3.68
C HIS A 90 10.37 -6.52 -4.24
N GLY A 91 10.77 -7.60 -4.92
CA GLY A 91 9.85 -8.63 -5.41
C GLY A 91 9.52 -9.75 -4.42
N THR A 92 10.00 -9.69 -3.17
CA THR A 92 9.78 -10.70 -2.12
C THR A 92 8.96 -10.28 -0.87
N PRO A 93 8.65 -8.99 -0.61
CA PRO A 93 8.20 -8.54 0.71
C PRO A 93 6.86 -9.14 1.12
N MET A 94 5.92 -9.34 0.18
CA MET A 94 4.58 -9.83 0.50
C MET A 94 4.62 -11.30 0.91
N ARG A 95 5.48 -12.08 0.24
CA ARG A 95 5.72 -13.47 0.66
C ARG A 95 6.30 -13.54 2.07
N ARG A 96 7.28 -12.70 2.38
CA ARG A 96 7.88 -12.67 3.73
C ARG A 96 6.89 -12.25 4.81
N LEU A 97 6.02 -11.30 4.49
CA LEU A 97 4.98 -10.86 5.39
C LEU A 97 3.99 -11.99 5.70
N ILE A 98 3.56 -12.74 4.68
CA ILE A 98 2.65 -13.88 4.81
C ILE A 98 3.31 -15.04 5.56
N GLU A 99 4.53 -15.42 5.21
CA GLU A 99 5.29 -16.49 5.87
C GLU A 99 5.53 -16.18 7.37
N SER A 100 5.69 -14.90 7.73
CA SER A 100 5.85 -14.48 9.13
C SER A 100 4.57 -14.58 9.96
N GLY A 101 3.40 -14.68 9.32
CA GLY A 101 2.09 -14.65 9.96
C GLY A 101 1.64 -13.26 10.43
N ALA A 102 2.41 -12.20 10.17
CA ALA A 102 2.02 -10.83 10.51
C ALA A 102 0.71 -10.45 9.80
N VAL A 103 0.62 -10.73 8.49
CA VAL A 103 -0.59 -10.60 7.67
C VAL A 103 -0.81 -11.91 6.92
N PRO A 104 -1.79 -12.74 7.33
CA PRO A 104 -2.16 -13.97 6.64
C PRO A 104 -2.59 -13.70 5.20
N GLY A 105 -2.29 -14.62 4.27
CA GLY A 105 -2.69 -14.48 2.87
C GLY A 105 -4.20 -14.32 2.68
N THR A 106 -5.02 -14.90 3.57
CA THR A 106 -6.49 -14.73 3.56
C THR A 106 -6.97 -13.30 3.84
N HIS A 107 -6.10 -12.42 4.35
CA HIS A 107 -6.39 -11.00 4.61
C HIS A 107 -5.63 -10.08 3.65
N PHE A 108 -5.07 -10.64 2.57
CA PHE A 108 -4.24 -9.91 1.62
C PHE A 108 -4.89 -9.94 0.22
N VAL A 109 -5.12 -8.77 -0.35
CA VAL A 109 -5.60 -8.62 -1.73
C VAL A 109 -4.69 -7.72 -2.55
N GLN A 110 -4.43 -8.14 -3.79
CA GLN A 110 -3.70 -7.34 -4.78
C GLN A 110 -4.64 -6.75 -5.81
N VAL A 111 -4.38 -5.52 -6.25
CA VAL A 111 -5.20 -4.85 -7.25
C VAL A 111 -4.30 -4.15 -8.25
N GLY A 112 -4.45 -4.47 -9.53
CA GLY A 112 -3.70 -3.86 -10.62
C GLY A 112 -2.68 -4.78 -11.30
N LEU A 113 -2.65 -6.07 -10.90
CA LEU A 113 -1.72 -7.06 -11.46
C LEU A 113 -1.80 -7.10 -12.99
N ARG A 114 -0.64 -6.99 -13.64
CA ARG A 114 -0.49 -7.07 -15.09
C ARG A 114 0.96 -7.42 -15.44
N GLY A 115 1.25 -7.45 -16.74
CA GLY A 115 2.56 -7.82 -17.24
C GLY A 115 2.73 -9.34 -17.35
N TYR A 116 3.98 -9.78 -17.46
CA TYR A 116 4.33 -11.18 -17.76
C TYR A 116 4.77 -12.00 -16.54
N TRP A 117 4.93 -11.35 -15.39
CA TRP A 117 5.45 -11.93 -14.15
C TRP A 117 4.38 -11.78 -13.04
N PRO A 118 4.23 -12.72 -12.08
CA PRO A 118 5.10 -13.87 -11.77
C PRO A 118 4.80 -15.17 -12.55
N PRO A 119 5.71 -16.17 -12.47
CA PRO A 119 5.46 -17.51 -13.00
C PRO A 119 4.30 -18.23 -12.29
N GLN A 120 3.83 -19.32 -12.91
CA GLN A 120 2.66 -20.07 -12.46
C GLN A 120 2.79 -20.64 -11.03
N ASP A 121 3.97 -21.12 -10.65
CA ASP A 121 4.24 -21.67 -9.32
C ASP A 121 4.11 -20.61 -8.21
N THR A 122 4.45 -19.36 -8.49
CA THR A 122 4.18 -18.25 -7.56
C THR A 122 2.67 -18.03 -7.40
N PHE A 123 1.89 -18.05 -8.47
CA PHE A 123 0.42 -17.96 -8.38
C PHE A 123 -0.20 -19.15 -7.64
N GLU A 124 0.32 -20.35 -7.84
CA GLU A 124 -0.09 -21.55 -7.10
C GLU A 124 0.19 -21.38 -5.60
N TRP A 125 1.38 -20.89 -5.24
CA TRP A 125 1.72 -20.57 -3.85
C TRP A 125 0.77 -19.50 -3.26
N MET A 126 0.46 -18.43 -4.00
CA MET A 126 -0.47 -17.40 -3.56
C MET A 126 -1.87 -17.98 -3.26
N LEU A 127 -2.36 -18.89 -4.12
CA LEU A 127 -3.64 -19.59 -3.90
C LEU A 127 -3.60 -20.48 -2.66
N GLU A 128 -2.50 -21.20 -2.45
CA GLU A 128 -2.30 -22.05 -1.27
C GLU A 128 -2.32 -21.24 0.03
N GLN A 129 -1.81 -20.00 0.00
CA GLN A 129 -1.89 -19.07 1.14
C GLN A 129 -3.26 -18.39 1.29
N GLY A 130 -4.18 -18.60 0.34
CA GLY A 130 -5.51 -18.00 0.35
C GLY A 130 -5.53 -16.53 -0.08
N MET A 131 -4.47 -16.05 -0.76
CA MET A 131 -4.44 -14.69 -1.30
C MET A 131 -5.49 -14.48 -2.37
N ARG A 132 -5.90 -13.22 -2.50
CA ARG A 132 -6.74 -12.75 -3.60
C ARG A 132 -6.02 -11.72 -4.43
N TRP A 133 -6.40 -11.63 -5.70
CA TRP A 133 -5.86 -10.62 -6.57
C TRP A 133 -6.83 -10.28 -7.68
N HIS A 134 -6.72 -9.05 -8.17
CA HIS A 134 -7.50 -8.52 -9.27
C HIS A 134 -6.57 -7.92 -10.31
N THR A 135 -6.68 -8.43 -11.53
CA THR A 135 -5.83 -8.01 -12.66
C THR A 135 -6.37 -6.74 -13.31
N MET A 136 -5.53 -6.04 -14.09
CA MET A 136 -6.02 -4.95 -14.92
C MET A 136 -7.06 -5.40 -15.96
N GLN A 137 -7.00 -6.65 -16.43
CA GLN A 137 -8.03 -7.21 -17.32
C GLN A 137 -9.39 -7.25 -16.61
N GLU A 138 -9.43 -7.72 -15.38
CA GLU A 138 -10.65 -7.78 -14.58
C GLU A 138 -11.21 -6.38 -14.29
N ILE A 139 -10.33 -5.42 -13.95
CA ILE A 139 -10.69 -4.02 -13.75
C ILE A 139 -11.30 -3.42 -15.03
N TRP A 140 -10.77 -3.75 -16.20
CA TRP A 140 -11.29 -3.29 -17.48
C TRP A 140 -12.68 -3.88 -17.80
N GLU A 141 -12.90 -5.15 -17.51
CA GLU A 141 -14.16 -5.85 -17.81
C GLU A 141 -15.29 -5.48 -16.83
N ARG A 142 -14.97 -5.39 -15.54
CA ARG A 142 -15.95 -5.23 -14.45
C ARG A 142 -16.08 -3.79 -13.98
N GLY A 143 -15.08 -2.96 -14.24
CA GLY A 143 -14.97 -1.61 -13.71
C GLY A 143 -14.28 -1.57 -12.35
N PHE A 144 -13.42 -0.56 -12.17
CA PHE A 144 -12.55 -0.44 -11.01
C PHE A 144 -13.30 -0.38 -9.67
N LYS A 145 -14.45 0.31 -9.63
CA LYS A 145 -15.24 0.46 -8.40
C LYS A 145 -15.78 -0.88 -7.88
N ASP A 146 -16.28 -1.73 -8.77
CA ASP A 146 -16.88 -3.01 -8.38
C ASP A 146 -15.80 -4.00 -7.95
N VAL A 147 -14.66 -4.01 -8.65
CA VAL A 147 -13.46 -4.76 -8.23
C VAL A 147 -13.00 -4.34 -6.84
N MET A 148 -12.92 -3.04 -6.58
CA MET A 148 -12.47 -2.55 -5.27
C MET A 148 -13.44 -2.90 -4.13
N ALA A 149 -14.75 -2.95 -4.39
CA ALA A 149 -15.71 -3.41 -3.39
C ALA A 149 -15.50 -4.88 -3.02
N ASP A 150 -15.08 -5.71 -3.98
CA ASP A 150 -14.69 -7.10 -3.71
C ASP A 150 -13.37 -7.19 -2.97
N ALA A 151 -12.35 -6.47 -3.45
CA ALA A 151 -11.01 -6.48 -2.86
C ALA A 151 -11.04 -6.11 -1.37
N VAL A 152 -11.76 -5.04 -1.02
CA VAL A 152 -11.92 -4.61 0.37
C VAL A 152 -12.61 -5.67 1.22
N ARG A 153 -13.68 -6.28 0.70
CA ARG A 153 -14.40 -7.35 1.41
C ARG A 153 -13.50 -8.57 1.63
N GLU A 154 -12.64 -8.88 0.68
CA GLU A 154 -11.69 -9.99 0.75
C GLU A 154 -10.58 -9.72 1.77
N ALA A 155 -9.94 -8.54 1.72
CA ALA A 155 -8.90 -8.16 2.67
C ALA A 155 -9.41 -8.09 4.13
N LEU A 156 -10.65 -7.62 4.32
CA LEU A 156 -11.27 -7.45 5.63
C LEU A 156 -12.18 -8.61 6.04
N ALA A 157 -12.19 -9.73 5.32
CA ALA A 157 -13.08 -10.86 5.61
C ALA A 157 -12.90 -11.39 7.05
N ALA A 158 -11.66 -11.37 7.54
CA ALA A 158 -11.30 -11.77 8.90
C ALA A 158 -10.22 -10.87 9.55
N ALA A 159 -10.04 -9.66 9.03
CA ALA A 159 -9.21 -8.61 9.63
C ALA A 159 -10.07 -7.49 10.22
N GLU A 160 -9.56 -6.85 11.27
CA GLU A 160 -10.23 -5.74 11.97
C GLU A 160 -9.78 -4.38 11.43
N HIS A 161 -8.51 -4.29 11.01
CA HIS A 161 -7.86 -3.08 10.55
C HIS A 161 -7.37 -3.21 9.11
N LEU A 162 -7.21 -2.08 8.44
CA LEU A 162 -6.70 -2.01 7.07
C LEU A 162 -5.32 -1.36 7.02
N TYR A 163 -4.41 -1.96 6.28
CA TYR A 163 -3.17 -1.33 5.83
C TYR A 163 -3.25 -1.16 4.31
N VAL A 164 -2.93 0.04 3.81
CA VAL A 164 -3.00 0.35 2.39
C VAL A 164 -1.58 0.54 1.87
N SER A 165 -1.16 -0.35 0.98
CA SER A 165 0.16 -0.25 0.35
C SER A 165 -0.01 0.14 -1.11
N VAL A 166 0.70 1.19 -1.52
CA VAL A 166 0.62 1.75 -2.87
C VAL A 166 1.99 1.74 -3.52
N ASP A 167 2.21 0.75 -4.40
CA ASP A 167 3.24 0.86 -5.42
C ASP A 167 2.81 1.89 -6.46
N ILE A 168 3.66 2.88 -6.74
CA ILE A 168 3.32 3.90 -7.73
C ILE A 168 3.28 3.30 -9.15
N ASP A 169 3.94 2.17 -9.40
CA ASP A 169 3.92 1.48 -10.68
C ASP A 169 2.59 0.80 -11.02
N VAL A 170 1.64 0.74 -10.07
CA VAL A 170 0.25 0.35 -10.35
C VAL A 170 -0.40 1.29 -11.36
N LEU A 171 0.05 2.55 -11.40
CA LEU A 171 -0.41 3.55 -12.34
C LEU A 171 0.16 3.26 -13.72
N ASP A 172 -0.59 3.66 -14.75
CA ASP A 172 -0.02 3.66 -16.10
C ASP A 172 1.23 4.58 -16.15
N PRO A 173 2.30 4.20 -16.88
CA PRO A 173 3.49 5.05 -17.04
C PRO A 173 3.20 6.45 -17.61
N ALA A 174 2.04 6.67 -18.24
CA ALA A 174 1.57 8.01 -18.59
C ALA A 174 1.34 8.93 -17.37
N PHE A 175 1.13 8.37 -16.18
CA PHE A 175 0.91 9.08 -14.92
C PHE A 175 2.06 8.93 -13.92
N ALA A 176 2.78 7.81 -13.97
CA ALA A 176 3.91 7.51 -13.08
C ALA A 176 5.13 6.98 -13.85
N PRO A 177 5.77 7.78 -14.72
CA PRO A 177 6.93 7.35 -15.50
C PRO A 177 8.20 7.12 -14.65
N GLY A 178 8.25 7.72 -13.46
CA GLY A 178 9.39 7.72 -12.55
C GLY A 178 9.36 6.58 -11.56
N THR A 179 9.36 5.34 -12.05
CA THR A 179 9.43 4.09 -11.25
C THR A 179 10.45 3.13 -11.86
N GLY A 180 10.91 2.13 -11.08
CA GLY A 180 11.90 1.14 -11.52
C GLY A 180 11.36 0.16 -12.57
N THR A 181 10.10 -0.28 -12.42
CA THR A 181 9.48 -1.37 -13.20
C THR A 181 8.17 -0.93 -13.87
N PRO A 182 8.18 0.05 -14.79
CA PRO A 182 6.94 0.56 -15.38
C PRO A 182 6.23 -0.48 -16.28
N GLU A 183 4.97 -0.77 -16.00
CA GLU A 183 4.14 -1.67 -16.80
C GLU A 183 2.98 -0.92 -17.50
N PRO A 184 2.87 -0.90 -18.85
CA PRO A 184 1.78 -0.21 -19.56
C PRO A 184 0.39 -0.79 -19.29
N GLY A 185 -0.65 0.02 -19.44
CA GLY A 185 -2.05 -0.39 -19.26
C GLY A 185 -2.50 -0.38 -17.80
N GLY A 186 -1.93 0.51 -16.99
CA GLY A 186 -2.18 0.61 -15.55
C GLY A 186 -3.41 1.46 -15.18
N ILE A 187 -3.61 1.65 -13.89
CA ILE A 187 -4.73 2.42 -13.35
C ILE A 187 -4.53 3.92 -13.66
N PRO A 188 -5.58 4.65 -14.08
CA PRO A 188 -5.51 6.10 -14.17
C PRO A 188 -5.34 6.75 -12.79
N SER A 189 -4.48 7.77 -12.69
CA SER A 189 -4.23 8.46 -11.41
C SER A 189 -5.52 8.96 -10.73
N SER A 190 -6.50 9.45 -11.51
CA SER A 190 -7.78 9.90 -10.95
C SER A 190 -8.54 8.83 -10.18
N ASP A 191 -8.41 7.58 -10.59
CA ASP A 191 -9.15 6.47 -10.01
C ASP A 191 -8.46 5.97 -8.74
N LEU A 192 -7.13 5.79 -8.78
CA LEU A 192 -6.34 5.45 -7.59
C LEU A 192 -6.55 6.49 -6.48
N LEU A 193 -6.44 7.79 -6.81
CA LEU A 193 -6.58 8.86 -5.83
C LEU A 193 -7.96 8.89 -5.16
N ARG A 194 -9.03 8.68 -5.92
CA ARG A 194 -10.40 8.59 -5.37
C ARG A 194 -10.54 7.36 -4.47
N MET A 195 -9.97 6.23 -4.88
CA MET A 195 -10.07 4.98 -4.16
C MET A 195 -9.30 5.04 -2.83
N VAL A 196 -8.07 5.55 -2.82
CA VAL A 196 -7.29 5.72 -1.58
C VAL A 196 -8.04 6.60 -0.56
N ARG A 197 -8.62 7.73 -1.00
CA ARG A 197 -9.48 8.56 -0.14
C ARG A 197 -10.67 7.77 0.40
N GLN A 198 -11.35 7.01 -0.47
CA GLN A 198 -12.51 6.23 -0.08
C GLN A 198 -12.14 5.18 0.98
N LEU A 199 -11.07 4.41 0.77
CA LEU A 199 -10.57 3.42 1.72
C LEU A 199 -10.31 4.02 3.09
N CYS A 200 -9.56 5.14 3.12
CA CYS A 200 -9.20 5.82 4.37
C CYS A 200 -10.38 6.50 5.08
N ARG A 201 -11.48 6.78 4.36
CA ARG A 201 -12.71 7.31 4.94
C ARG A 201 -13.59 6.21 5.53
N GLU A 202 -13.75 5.11 4.79
CA GLU A 202 -14.73 4.05 5.09
C GLU A 202 -14.19 3.05 6.11
N HIS A 203 -12.88 2.81 6.13
CA HIS A 203 -12.25 1.78 6.96
C HIS A 203 -11.31 2.35 8.02
N ASP A 204 -11.01 1.51 9.02
CA ASP A 204 -10.02 1.83 10.04
C ASP A 204 -8.62 1.53 9.52
N VAL A 205 -8.00 2.54 8.90
CA VAL A 205 -6.66 2.44 8.33
C VAL A 205 -5.60 2.68 9.41
N VAL A 206 -4.74 1.68 9.62
CA VAL A 206 -3.70 1.65 10.66
C VAL A 206 -2.28 1.78 10.11
N GLY A 207 -2.13 1.89 8.80
CA GLY A 207 -0.87 2.20 8.14
C GLY A 207 -1.06 2.42 6.64
N VAL A 208 -0.23 3.30 6.08
CA VAL A 208 -0.18 3.56 4.64
C VAL A 208 1.27 3.65 4.21
N ASP A 209 1.64 3.04 3.08
CA ASP A 209 2.89 3.34 2.40
C ASP A 209 2.69 3.71 0.94
N VAL A 210 3.63 4.52 0.42
CA VAL A 210 3.76 4.84 -0.99
C VAL A 210 5.20 4.60 -1.40
N VAL A 211 5.43 3.66 -2.32
CA VAL A 211 6.75 3.12 -2.66
C VAL A 211 7.07 3.27 -4.16
N GLU A 212 8.29 2.90 -4.54
CA GLU A 212 8.82 2.86 -5.92
C GLU A 212 8.85 4.20 -6.67
N VAL A 213 8.65 5.32 -5.97
CA VAL A 213 8.93 6.64 -6.54
C VAL A 213 10.43 6.76 -6.78
N SER A 214 10.82 6.88 -8.05
CA SER A 214 12.20 6.97 -8.49
C SER A 214 12.45 8.30 -9.22
N PRO A 215 12.87 9.36 -8.48
CA PRO A 215 13.16 10.68 -9.04
C PRO A 215 14.11 10.70 -10.25
N PRO A 216 15.15 9.84 -10.35
CA PRO A 216 16.02 9.79 -11.53
C PRO A 216 15.29 9.48 -12.85
N TYR A 217 14.12 8.84 -12.80
CA TYR A 217 13.29 8.53 -13.95
C TYR A 217 12.10 9.51 -14.12
N ASP A 218 11.87 10.41 -13.15
CA ASP A 218 10.72 11.32 -13.15
C ASP A 218 11.04 12.68 -13.81
N SER A 219 11.02 12.72 -15.14
CA SER A 219 11.47 13.91 -15.90
C SER A 219 10.59 15.16 -15.77
N SER A 220 9.35 15.03 -15.29
CA SER A 220 8.39 16.13 -15.16
C SER A 220 7.66 16.15 -13.82
N GLU A 221 8.26 15.54 -12.79
CA GLU A 221 7.71 15.45 -11.43
C GLU A 221 6.30 14.84 -11.39
N LEU A 222 5.89 14.08 -12.41
CA LEU A 222 4.53 13.53 -12.50
C LEU A 222 4.34 12.47 -11.43
N THR A 223 5.36 11.65 -11.21
CA THR A 223 5.33 10.53 -10.28
C THR A 223 5.40 11.02 -8.85
N VAL A 224 6.28 11.99 -8.57
CA VAL A 224 6.34 12.67 -7.28
C VAL A 224 5.01 13.36 -6.95
N ASN A 225 4.40 14.05 -7.91
CA ASN A 225 3.08 14.68 -7.71
C ASN A 225 1.96 13.65 -7.49
N ALA A 226 1.99 12.52 -8.19
CA ALA A 226 1.04 11.43 -7.99
C ALA A 226 1.17 10.84 -6.56
N ALA A 227 2.39 10.50 -6.13
CA ALA A 227 2.67 9.98 -4.79
C ALA A 227 2.30 10.98 -3.69
N HIS A 228 2.69 12.26 -3.83
CA HIS A 228 2.26 13.33 -2.93
C HIS A 228 0.73 13.39 -2.83
N ARG A 229 0.03 13.25 -3.96
CA ARG A 229 -1.43 13.29 -3.94
C ARG A 229 -2.03 12.04 -3.30
N VAL A 230 -1.47 10.85 -3.48
CA VAL A 230 -1.90 9.63 -2.76
C VAL A 230 -1.86 9.86 -1.25
N VAL A 231 -0.76 10.41 -0.72
CA VAL A 231 -0.62 10.76 0.70
C VAL A 231 -1.71 11.73 1.16
N PHE A 232 -1.93 12.82 0.43
CA PHE A 232 -2.96 13.79 0.78
C PHE A 232 -4.37 13.23 0.68
N GLU A 233 -4.64 12.31 -0.25
CA GLU A 233 -5.92 11.63 -0.38
C GLU A 233 -6.17 10.68 0.79
N ALA A 234 -5.15 9.97 1.26
CA ALA A 234 -5.21 9.16 2.48
C ALA A 234 -5.51 10.03 3.72
N LEU A 235 -4.76 11.12 3.92
CA LEU A 235 -5.00 12.09 5.00
C LEU A 235 -6.42 12.70 4.92
N ALA A 236 -6.87 13.07 3.72
CA ALA A 236 -8.22 13.59 3.52
C ALA A 236 -9.32 12.57 3.86
N GLY A 237 -9.10 11.29 3.51
CA GLY A 237 -10.01 10.20 3.88
C GLY A 237 -10.10 10.03 5.39
N MET A 238 -8.95 9.94 6.07
CA MET A 238 -8.88 9.81 7.54
C MET A 238 -9.51 11.02 8.27
N ALA A 239 -9.26 12.24 7.78
CA ALA A 239 -9.88 13.45 8.31
C ALA A 239 -11.40 13.42 8.15
N ALA A 240 -11.89 13.02 6.98
CA ALA A 240 -13.32 12.87 6.72
C ALA A 240 -13.96 11.81 7.62
N ARG A 241 -13.28 10.68 7.88
CA ARG A 241 -13.75 9.65 8.83
C ARG A 241 -13.95 10.22 10.23
N ARG A 242 -12.97 10.98 10.74
CA ARG A 242 -13.06 11.61 12.07
C ARG A 242 -14.18 12.64 12.16
N ARG A 243 -14.33 13.47 11.13
CA ARG A 243 -15.44 14.42 11.02
C ARG A 243 -16.79 13.73 11.03
N ASP A 244 -16.95 12.71 10.18
CA ASP A 244 -18.20 11.98 10.03
C ASP A 244 -18.57 11.25 11.35
N ALA A 245 -17.57 10.73 12.09
CA ALA A 245 -17.75 10.14 13.42
C ALA A 245 -18.14 11.17 14.51
N ALA A 246 -17.74 12.43 14.36
CA ALA A 246 -18.14 13.52 15.25
C ALA A 246 -19.56 14.06 14.97
N GLY A 247 -20.25 13.54 13.95
CA GLY A 247 -21.59 13.98 13.57
C GLY A 247 -21.65 15.31 12.83
N GLU A 248 -20.50 15.84 12.41
CA GLU A 248 -20.44 17.05 11.60
C GLU A 248 -20.59 16.68 10.12
N THR A 249 -21.78 16.91 9.55
CA THR A 249 -21.95 16.81 8.10
C THR A 249 -21.22 17.98 7.46
N GLY A 250 -20.22 17.68 6.63
CA GLY A 250 -19.43 18.68 5.93
C GLY A 250 -20.32 19.72 5.25
N GLY A 251 -19.86 20.98 5.26
CA GLY A 251 -20.50 22.09 4.56
C GLY A 251 -20.82 21.75 3.10
N PRO A 252 -21.72 22.52 2.47
CA PRO A 252 -22.32 22.13 1.20
C PRO A 252 -21.26 21.81 0.15
N PRO A 253 -21.44 20.75 -0.68
CA PRO A 253 -20.57 20.53 -1.81
C PRO A 253 -20.55 21.78 -2.68
N SER A 254 -19.37 22.19 -3.16
CA SER A 254 -19.27 23.22 -4.19
C SER A 254 -20.17 22.83 -5.36
N ARG A 255 -21.01 23.78 -5.77
CA ARG A 255 -22.04 23.62 -6.81
C ARG A 255 -21.54 22.97 -8.09
#